data_AF-A0A7C5K2W2-F1
#
_entry.id   AF-A0A7C5K2W2-F1
#
_cell.length_a   1.000
_cell.length_b   1.000
_cell.length_c   1.000
_cell.angle_alpha   90.00
_cell.angle_beta   90.00
_cell.angle_gamma   90.00
#
_symmetry.space_group_name_H-M   'P 1'
#
loop_
_entity.id
_entity.type
_entity.pdbx_description
1 polymer ?
#
loop_
_entity_poly.entity_id
_entity_poly.type
_entity_poly.pdbx_seq_one_letter_code
_entity_poly.pdbx_strand_id
1 'polypeptide(L)'
;MEAEKSIVRLWLESKGFFTIGDINAGKSVIDILAVKFSGREVEQVQHIEVSCSLKGELPVSEYKKRFDGPGIKRKIAEVLRQYASSIENWEDVLITNASIKSGALEGVKIVQFSTILNEVMRGLDTQNYQNNTIRTLQLVKYAYLRPDMIRQLQGKRFRRELKNIAIEHLSLDEMVRRVSGDESAVEKVLRRCELRADPKKLASLIKRILTTEERKVLSEEVMTAEQKRKRRIKEKKLSSFI
;
A
#
# COMPACT_ATOMS: atom_id res chain seq x y z
N MET A 1 -12.59 -11.42 -10.87
CA MET A 1 -11.50 -10.59 -10.28
C MET A 1 -10.18 -11.02 -10.91
N GLU A 2 -10.10 -10.99 -12.25
CA GLU A 2 -8.98 -11.58 -12.98
C GLU A 2 -7.67 -10.80 -12.82
N ALA A 3 -7.77 -9.47 -12.73
CA ALA A 3 -6.62 -8.61 -12.52
C ALA A 3 -5.99 -8.85 -11.14
N GLU A 4 -6.81 -8.93 -10.09
CA GLU A 4 -6.36 -9.16 -8.72
C GLU A 4 -5.74 -10.55 -8.57
N LYS A 5 -6.39 -11.58 -9.11
CA LYS A 5 -5.83 -12.95 -9.15
C LYS A 5 -4.49 -12.97 -9.86
N SER A 6 -4.36 -12.29 -11.00
CA SER A 6 -3.09 -12.21 -11.74
C SER A 6 -1.97 -11.56 -10.92
N ILE A 7 -2.27 -10.47 -10.21
CA ILE A 7 -1.32 -9.80 -9.30
C ILE A 7 -0.89 -10.74 -8.16
N VAL A 8 -1.84 -11.47 -7.59
CA VAL A 8 -1.56 -12.46 -6.54
C VAL A 8 -0.70 -13.61 -7.08
N ARG A 9 -0.95 -14.10 -8.29
CA ARG A 9 -0.11 -15.14 -8.92
C ARG A 9 1.33 -14.65 -9.09
N LEU A 10 1.53 -13.43 -9.61
CA LEU A 10 2.87 -12.83 -9.73
C LEU A 10 3.59 -12.75 -8.38
N TRP A 11 2.86 -12.38 -7.33
CA TRP A 11 3.40 -12.33 -5.96
C TRP A 11 3.84 -13.71 -5.46
N LEU A 12 3.00 -14.73 -5.65
CA LEU A 12 3.31 -16.11 -5.26
C LEU A 12 4.48 -16.69 -6.05
N GLU A 13 4.49 -16.47 -7.37
CA GLU A 13 5.56 -16.89 -8.27
C GLU A 13 6.90 -16.27 -7.86
N SER A 14 6.91 -14.99 -7.47
CA SER A 14 8.12 -14.31 -6.96
C SER A 14 8.67 -14.94 -5.67
N LYS A 15 7.85 -15.72 -4.95
CA LYS A 15 8.20 -16.46 -3.74
C LYS A 15 8.48 -17.95 -4.00
N GLY A 16 8.55 -18.35 -5.28
CA GLY A 16 8.86 -19.71 -5.70
C GLY A 16 7.67 -20.67 -5.69
N PHE A 17 6.44 -20.17 -5.58
CA PHE A 17 5.25 -21.01 -5.72
C PHE A 17 4.91 -21.24 -7.19
N PHE A 18 4.53 -22.47 -7.51
CA PHE A 18 3.74 -22.79 -8.67
C PHE A 18 2.25 -22.54 -8.36
N THR A 19 1.49 -21.99 -9.29
CA THR A 19 0.07 -21.65 -9.05
C THR A 19 -0.86 -22.34 -10.04
N ILE A 20 -2.02 -22.79 -9.54
CA ILE A 20 -3.12 -23.38 -10.32
C ILE A 20 -4.33 -22.51 -10.06
N GLY A 21 -4.89 -21.92 -11.11
CA GLY A 21 -6.02 -21.00 -11.03
C GLY A 21 -7.36 -21.64 -11.33
N ASP A 22 -8.41 -21.02 -10.78
CA ASP A 22 -9.81 -21.18 -11.24
C ASP A 22 -10.27 -22.64 -11.28
N ILE A 23 -10.01 -23.36 -10.19
CA ILE A 23 -10.32 -24.79 -10.07
C ILE A 23 -11.81 -24.94 -9.78
N ASN A 24 -12.54 -25.55 -10.71
CA ASN A 24 -13.96 -25.82 -10.55
C ASN A 24 -14.20 -26.93 -9.51
N ALA A 25 -14.89 -26.57 -8.42
CA ALA A 25 -15.32 -27.45 -7.32
C ALA A 25 -16.86 -27.65 -7.30
N GLY A 26 -17.48 -27.66 -8.48
CA GLY A 26 -18.92 -27.86 -8.65
C GLY A 26 -19.69 -26.55 -8.55
N LYS A 27 -20.30 -26.30 -7.38
CA LYS A 27 -21.05 -25.04 -7.12
C LYS A 27 -20.17 -23.86 -6.74
N SER A 28 -18.89 -24.12 -6.51
CA SER A 28 -17.89 -23.13 -6.12
C SER A 28 -16.68 -23.22 -7.05
N VAL A 29 -15.93 -22.13 -7.13
CA VAL A 29 -14.64 -22.07 -7.82
C VAL A 29 -13.59 -21.72 -6.77
N ILE A 30 -12.50 -22.47 -6.74
CA ILE A 30 -11.33 -22.16 -5.95
C ILE A 30 -10.46 -21.22 -6.77
N ASP A 31 -10.14 -20.06 -6.22
CA ASP A 31 -9.47 -19.01 -6.98
C ASP A 31 -8.04 -19.39 -7.37
N ILE A 32 -7.21 -19.74 -6.38
CA ILE A 32 -5.81 -20.10 -6.58
C ILE A 32 -5.41 -21.22 -5.59
N LEU A 33 -4.74 -22.24 -6.10
CA LEU A 33 -3.98 -23.20 -5.31
C LEU A 33 -2.50 -22.97 -5.58
N ALA A 34 -1.71 -22.69 -4.55
CA ALA A 34 -0.28 -22.44 -4.66
C ALA A 34 0.51 -23.59 -4.02
N VAL A 35 1.50 -24.11 -4.74
CA VAL A 35 2.33 -25.23 -4.31
C VAL A 35 3.79 -24.84 -4.44
N LYS A 36 4.55 -24.98 -3.35
CA LYS A 36 5.99 -24.75 -3.31
C LYS A 36 6.71 -26.08 -3.11
N PHE A 37 7.73 -26.31 -3.93
CA PHE A 37 8.51 -27.54 -3.90
C PHE A 37 9.91 -27.26 -3.34
N SER A 38 10.42 -28.21 -2.55
CA SER A 38 11.83 -28.28 -2.15
C SER A 38 12.42 -29.54 -2.78
N GLY A 39 13.10 -29.38 -3.91
CA GLY A 39 13.55 -30.51 -4.71
C GLY A 39 12.37 -31.29 -5.32
N ARG A 40 12.18 -32.54 -4.89
CA ARG A 40 11.07 -33.41 -5.35
C ARG A 40 9.91 -33.48 -4.37
N GLU A 41 10.04 -32.86 -3.20
CA GLU A 41 9.02 -32.89 -2.15
C GLU A 41 8.22 -31.59 -2.13
N VAL A 42 6.96 -31.69 -1.72
CA VAL A 42 6.10 -30.53 -1.54
C VAL A 42 6.38 -29.93 -0.17
N GLU A 43 6.92 -28.71 -0.16
CA GLU A 43 7.29 -27.95 1.04
C GLU A 43 6.06 -27.27 1.64
N GLN A 44 5.26 -26.62 0.79
CA GLN A 44 4.13 -25.81 1.25
C GLN A 44 3.00 -25.84 0.23
N VAL A 45 1.76 -25.89 0.73
CA VAL A 45 0.54 -25.75 -0.06
C VAL A 45 -0.36 -24.69 0.54
N GLN A 46 -0.91 -23.82 -0.29
CA GLN A 46 -1.84 -22.78 0.11
C GLN A 46 -3.10 -22.83 -0.75
N HIS A 47 -4.27 -22.86 -0.12
CA HIS A 47 -5.54 -22.56 -0.75
C HIS A 47 -5.84 -21.08 -0.57
N ILE A 48 -5.93 -20.35 -1.69
CA ILE A 48 -6.00 -18.91 -1.69
C ILE A 48 -7.29 -18.45 -2.34
N GLU A 49 -8.07 -17.65 -1.61
CA GLU A 49 -9.26 -16.97 -2.10
C GLU A 49 -8.99 -15.47 -2.24
N VAL A 50 -9.33 -14.89 -3.38
CA VAL A 50 -9.11 -13.46 -3.67
C VAL A 50 -10.45 -12.75 -3.70
N SER A 51 -10.66 -11.87 -2.71
CA SER A 51 -11.88 -11.08 -2.60
C SER A 51 -11.55 -9.61 -2.37
N CYS A 52 -11.39 -8.89 -3.49
CA CYS A 52 -11.22 -7.45 -3.51
C CYS A 52 -12.48 -6.79 -4.05
N SER A 53 -13.13 -5.94 -3.26
CA SER A 53 -14.37 -5.29 -3.65
C SER A 53 -14.24 -3.77 -3.58
N LEU A 54 -14.68 -3.08 -4.64
CA LEU A 54 -14.87 -1.63 -4.62
C LEU A 54 -16.24 -1.22 -4.06
N LYS A 55 -17.17 -2.17 -3.89
CA LYS A 55 -18.58 -1.94 -3.55
C LYS A 55 -18.94 -2.25 -2.09
N GLY A 56 -17.94 -2.59 -1.27
CA GLY A 56 -18.12 -2.92 0.16
C GLY A 56 -17.73 -4.35 0.51
N GLU A 57 -17.68 -4.61 1.82
CA GLU A 57 -17.19 -5.87 2.40
C GLU A 57 -18.26 -6.96 2.36
N LEU A 58 -17.86 -8.20 2.08
CA LEU A 58 -18.76 -9.36 2.21
C LEU A 58 -18.91 -9.76 3.69
N PRO A 59 -20.06 -10.34 4.08
CA PRO A 59 -20.22 -10.94 5.41
C PRO A 59 -19.18 -12.03 5.66
N VAL A 60 -18.71 -12.15 6.91
CA VAL A 60 -17.73 -13.18 7.33
C VAL A 60 -18.19 -14.60 6.98
N SER A 61 -19.49 -14.87 7.05
CA SER A 61 -20.08 -16.17 6.69
C SER A 61 -19.86 -16.54 5.22
N GLU A 62 -19.86 -15.56 4.31
CA GLU A 62 -19.61 -15.80 2.89
C GLU A 62 -18.15 -16.17 2.62
N TYR A 63 -17.21 -15.58 3.38
CA TYR A 63 -15.80 -15.99 3.31
C TYR A 63 -15.62 -17.43 3.80
N LYS A 64 -16.20 -17.80 4.95
CA LYS A 64 -16.09 -19.17 5.49
C LYS A 64 -16.54 -20.24 4.49
N LYS A 65 -17.64 -20.00 3.77
CA LYS A 65 -18.16 -20.94 2.76
C LYS A 65 -17.15 -21.26 1.66
N ARG A 66 -16.24 -20.34 1.35
CA ARG A 66 -15.21 -20.52 0.31
C ARG A 66 -14.05 -21.40 0.75
N PHE A 67 -13.86 -21.63 2.05
CA PHE A 67 -12.83 -22.50 2.62
C PHE A 67 -13.41 -23.82 3.14
N ASP A 68 -14.54 -23.76 3.86
CA ASP A 68 -15.11 -24.91 4.56
C ASP A 68 -16.02 -25.80 3.71
N GLY A 69 -16.25 -25.45 2.44
CA GLY A 69 -17.09 -26.25 1.55
C GLY A 69 -16.54 -27.69 1.41
N PRO A 70 -17.35 -28.74 1.65
CA PRO A 70 -16.88 -30.13 1.52
C PRO A 70 -16.46 -30.46 0.09
N GLY A 71 -17.09 -29.82 -0.91
CA GLY A 71 -16.68 -29.91 -2.32
C GLY A 71 -15.32 -29.26 -2.60
N ILE A 72 -15.01 -28.16 -1.91
CA ILE A 72 -13.74 -27.44 -2.03
C ILE A 72 -12.60 -28.31 -1.48
N LYS A 73 -12.70 -28.77 -0.23
CA LYS A 73 -11.66 -29.61 0.40
C LYS A 73 -11.40 -30.89 -0.39
N ARG A 74 -12.45 -31.54 -0.89
CA ARG A 74 -12.32 -32.72 -1.75
C ARG A 74 -11.61 -32.40 -3.06
N LYS A 75 -11.96 -31.28 -3.71
CA LYS A 75 -11.36 -30.91 -5.00
C LYS A 75 -9.90 -30.50 -4.85
N ILE A 76 -9.55 -29.80 -3.78
CA ILE A 76 -8.15 -29.46 -3.44
C ILE A 76 -7.34 -30.75 -3.30
N ALA A 77 -7.80 -31.70 -2.47
CA ALA A 77 -7.11 -32.98 -2.30
C ALA A 77 -6.97 -33.76 -3.62
N GLU A 78 -7.99 -33.75 -4.48
CA GLU A 78 -7.95 -34.38 -5.80
C GLU A 78 -6.86 -33.75 -6.70
N VAL A 79 -6.78 -32.42 -6.75
CA VAL A 79 -5.78 -31.71 -7.55
C VAL A 79 -4.38 -31.95 -6.99
N LEU A 80 -4.20 -31.91 -5.67
CA LEU A 80 -2.89 -32.10 -5.03
C LEU A 80 -2.32 -33.51 -5.21
N ARG A 81 -3.18 -34.53 -5.28
CA ARG A 81 -2.76 -35.92 -5.57
C ARG A 81 -2.07 -36.08 -6.93
N GLN A 82 -2.30 -35.17 -7.87
CA GLN A 82 -1.60 -35.17 -9.16
C GLN A 82 -0.13 -34.80 -9.03
N TYR A 83 0.25 -34.12 -7.94
CA TYR A 83 1.59 -33.58 -7.72
C TYR A 83 2.33 -34.29 -6.59
N ALA A 84 1.65 -34.78 -5.55
CA ALA A 84 2.25 -35.62 -4.52
C ALA A 84 1.23 -36.53 -3.83
N SER A 85 1.70 -37.72 -3.44
CA SER A 85 0.87 -38.82 -2.92
C SER A 85 0.37 -38.62 -1.48
N SER A 86 0.89 -37.65 -0.73
CA SER A 86 0.74 -37.55 0.73
C SER A 86 0.37 -36.14 1.24
N ILE A 87 -0.20 -35.27 0.42
CA ILE A 87 -0.61 -33.95 0.89
C ILE A 87 -2.01 -34.02 1.48
N GLU A 88 -2.10 -33.94 2.80
CA GLU A 88 -3.37 -33.89 3.54
C GLU A 88 -3.65 -32.52 4.17
N ASN A 89 -2.62 -31.67 4.27
CA ASN A 89 -2.71 -30.36 4.92
C ASN A 89 -2.31 -29.24 3.97
N TRP A 90 -3.01 -28.12 4.05
CA TRP A 90 -2.71 -26.87 3.35
C TRP A 90 -3.07 -25.66 4.24
N GLU A 91 -2.48 -24.52 3.94
CA GLU A 91 -2.76 -23.25 4.62
C GLU A 91 -3.85 -22.49 3.85
N ASP A 92 -4.95 -22.15 4.53
CA ASP A 92 -6.02 -21.34 3.94
C ASP A 92 -5.64 -19.86 4.05
N VAL A 93 -5.69 -19.13 2.94
CA VAL A 93 -5.32 -17.72 2.84
C VAL A 93 -6.43 -16.92 2.16
N LEU A 94 -6.93 -15.89 2.84
CA LEU A 94 -7.84 -14.91 2.27
C LEU A 94 -7.08 -13.63 1.92
N ILE A 95 -7.12 -13.26 0.64
CA ILE A 95 -6.58 -11.99 0.16
C ILE A 95 -7.73 -11.03 -0.05
N THR A 96 -7.73 -9.90 0.67
CA THR A 96 -8.84 -8.96 0.62
C THR A 96 -8.38 -7.52 0.84
N ASN A 97 -9.19 -6.56 0.40
CA ASN A 97 -9.08 -5.15 0.76
C ASN A 97 -10.06 -4.75 1.89
N ALA A 98 -10.84 -5.70 2.43
CA ALA A 98 -11.74 -5.49 3.56
C ALA A 98 -10.99 -5.47 4.90
N SER A 99 -11.48 -4.68 5.84
CA SER A 99 -10.95 -4.59 7.20
C SER A 99 -11.57 -5.66 8.11
N ILE A 100 -11.18 -6.92 7.88
CA ILE A 100 -11.64 -8.05 8.68
C ILE A 100 -10.82 -8.15 9.97
N LYS A 101 -11.49 -8.25 11.13
CA LYS A 101 -10.82 -8.43 12.44
C LYS A 101 -10.03 -9.74 12.49
N SER A 102 -8.84 -9.69 13.08
CA SER A 102 -8.03 -10.88 13.35
C SER A 102 -8.83 -11.89 14.19
N GLY A 103 -8.86 -13.16 13.77
CA GLY A 103 -9.62 -14.23 14.43
C GLY A 103 -11.08 -14.37 13.99
N ALA A 104 -11.62 -13.49 13.15
CA ALA A 104 -12.99 -13.65 12.62
C ALA A 104 -13.15 -14.90 11.74
N LEU A 105 -12.05 -15.33 11.10
CA LEU A 105 -11.92 -16.55 10.34
C LEU A 105 -10.84 -17.42 11.01
N GLU A 106 -11.25 -18.32 11.90
CA GLU A 106 -10.33 -19.29 12.51
C GLU A 106 -9.68 -20.17 11.44
N GLY A 107 -8.37 -20.40 11.56
CA GLY A 107 -7.61 -21.23 10.61
C GLY A 107 -7.29 -20.56 9.26
N VAL A 108 -7.86 -19.39 8.96
CA VAL A 108 -7.61 -18.68 7.70
C VAL A 108 -6.70 -17.48 7.93
N LYS A 109 -5.59 -17.44 7.20
CA LYS A 109 -4.67 -16.30 7.20
C LYS A 109 -5.21 -15.19 6.34
N ILE A 110 -5.39 -13.99 6.92
CA ILE A 110 -5.90 -12.83 6.20
C ILE A 110 -4.71 -11.97 5.76
N VAL A 111 -4.60 -11.71 4.46
CA VAL A 111 -3.58 -10.85 3.87
C VAL A 111 -4.24 -9.68 3.14
N GLN A 112 -3.76 -8.47 3.44
CA GLN A 112 -4.25 -7.27 2.77
C GLN A 112 -3.74 -7.20 1.32
N PHE A 113 -4.64 -7.00 0.37
CA PHE A 113 -4.29 -6.91 -1.05
C PHE A 113 -3.33 -5.73 -1.33
N SER A 114 -3.45 -4.63 -0.59
CA SER A 114 -2.55 -3.48 -0.69
C SER A 114 -1.09 -3.85 -0.38
N THR A 115 -0.86 -4.74 0.60
CA THR A 115 0.48 -5.25 0.93
C THR A 115 1.06 -6.04 -0.24
N ILE A 116 0.27 -6.94 -0.83
CA ILE A 116 0.66 -7.75 -1.99
C ILE A 116 1.00 -6.85 -3.18
N LEU A 117 0.11 -5.92 -3.51
CA LEU A 117 0.31 -4.97 -4.61
C LEU A 117 1.59 -4.16 -4.42
N ASN A 118 1.85 -3.68 -3.20
CA ASN A 118 3.06 -2.93 -2.88
C ASN A 118 4.32 -3.77 -3.05
N GLU A 119 4.32 -5.04 -2.60
CA GLU A 119 5.44 -5.97 -2.77
C GLU A 119 5.72 -6.22 -4.27
N VAL A 120 4.68 -6.54 -5.04
CA VAL A 120 4.80 -6.76 -6.50
C VAL A 120 5.34 -5.51 -7.17
N MET A 121 4.75 -4.35 -6.91
CA MET A 121 5.17 -3.07 -7.50
C MET A 121 6.63 -2.74 -7.19
N ARG A 122 7.13 -3.04 -5.98
CA ARG A 122 8.56 -2.84 -5.65
C ARG A 122 9.46 -3.73 -6.49
N GLY A 123 9.07 -4.99 -6.71
CA GLY A 123 9.83 -5.97 -7.48
C GLY A 123 9.85 -5.76 -9.00
N LEU A 124 8.91 -4.98 -9.55
CA LEU A 124 8.88 -4.69 -11.00
C LEU A 124 10.14 -3.94 -11.44
N ASP A 125 10.79 -4.39 -12.50
CA ASP A 125 11.90 -3.69 -13.16
C ASP A 125 11.46 -3.08 -14.49
N THR A 126 12.41 -2.66 -15.34
CA THR A 126 12.14 -2.06 -16.66
C THR A 126 12.28 -3.05 -17.82
N GLN A 127 12.37 -4.36 -17.56
CA GLN A 127 12.47 -5.36 -18.62
C GLN A 127 11.17 -5.46 -19.42
N ASN A 128 11.26 -5.87 -20.68
CA ASN A 128 10.09 -6.03 -21.53
C ASN A 128 9.45 -7.41 -21.32
N TYR A 129 8.45 -7.49 -20.45
CA TYR A 129 7.69 -8.72 -20.23
C TYR A 129 6.54 -8.87 -21.24
N GLN A 130 6.32 -10.09 -21.72
CA GLN A 130 5.15 -10.43 -22.53
C GLN A 130 3.84 -10.49 -21.72
N ASN A 131 3.93 -10.68 -20.40
CA ASN A 131 2.76 -10.73 -19.53
C ASN A 131 2.11 -9.33 -19.44
N ASN A 132 0.88 -9.22 -19.95
CA ASN A 132 0.12 -7.96 -19.99
C ASN A 132 -0.11 -7.34 -18.61
N THR A 133 -0.28 -8.15 -17.56
CA THR A 133 -0.43 -7.67 -16.18
C THR A 133 0.86 -7.01 -15.71
N ILE A 134 2.01 -7.69 -15.86
CA ILE A 134 3.32 -7.13 -15.52
C ILE A 134 3.56 -5.84 -16.30
N ARG A 135 3.33 -5.86 -17.61
CA ARG A 135 3.52 -4.70 -18.49
C ARG A 135 2.62 -3.52 -18.09
N THR A 136 1.36 -3.80 -17.75
CA THR A 136 0.42 -2.77 -17.27
C THR A 136 0.90 -2.16 -15.96
N LEU A 137 1.32 -2.99 -15.00
CA LEU A 137 1.86 -2.51 -13.73
C LEU A 137 3.17 -1.73 -13.90
N GLN A 138 4.04 -2.14 -14.83
CA GLN A 138 5.25 -1.40 -15.21
C GLN A 138 4.90 -0.03 -15.79
N LEU A 139 3.88 0.06 -16.66
CA LEU A 139 3.39 1.34 -17.17
C LEU A 139 2.85 2.21 -16.04
N VAL A 140 2.09 1.64 -15.09
CA VAL A 140 1.63 2.38 -13.91
C VAL A 140 2.82 2.89 -13.08
N LYS A 141 3.80 2.03 -12.79
CA LYS A 141 4.99 2.36 -11.99
C LYS A 141 5.91 3.39 -12.66
N TYR A 142 6.29 3.16 -13.92
CA TYR A 142 7.35 3.91 -14.60
C TYR A 142 6.84 4.95 -15.60
N ALA A 143 5.58 4.91 -16.01
CA ALA A 143 4.98 5.99 -16.80
C ALA A 143 4.11 6.90 -15.93
N TYR A 144 3.17 6.36 -15.15
CA TYR A 144 2.18 7.18 -14.44
C TYR A 144 2.64 7.70 -13.07
N LEU A 145 3.44 6.93 -12.33
CA LEU A 145 3.97 7.35 -11.02
C LEU A 145 5.28 8.15 -11.11
N ARG A 146 5.69 8.56 -12.32
CA ARG A 146 6.84 9.43 -12.53
C ARG A 146 6.57 10.86 -12.02
N PRO A 147 7.37 11.41 -11.08
CA PRO A 147 7.15 12.76 -10.55
C PRO A 147 7.17 13.85 -11.63
N ASP A 148 7.93 13.66 -12.71
CA ASP A 148 7.99 14.48 -13.92
C ASP A 148 6.72 14.37 -14.78
N MET A 149 6.16 13.18 -15.00
CA MET A 149 4.89 13.02 -15.74
C MET A 149 3.67 13.50 -14.94
N ILE A 150 3.62 13.27 -13.61
CA ILE A 150 2.61 13.88 -12.72
C ILE A 150 2.67 15.40 -12.80
N ARG A 151 3.87 15.99 -12.96
CA ARG A 151 4.06 17.43 -13.17
C ARG A 151 3.63 17.92 -14.57
N GLN A 152 3.76 17.07 -15.60
CA GLN A 152 3.38 17.38 -17.00
C GLN A 152 1.89 17.18 -17.30
N LEU A 153 1.15 16.39 -16.51
CA LEU A 153 -0.30 16.18 -16.62
C LEU A 153 -1.15 17.41 -16.21
N GLN A 154 -0.75 18.61 -16.62
CA GLN A 154 -1.43 19.89 -16.35
C GLN A 154 -2.80 20.07 -17.07
N GLY A 155 -3.55 18.99 -17.27
CA GLY A 155 -4.92 19.04 -17.78
C GLY A 155 -5.92 19.35 -16.66
N LYS A 156 -6.64 20.48 -16.76
CA LYS A 156 -7.55 20.99 -15.71
C LYS A 156 -8.69 20.05 -15.30
N ARG A 157 -9.09 19.08 -16.14
CA ARG A 157 -10.21 18.16 -15.86
C ARG A 157 -9.79 16.87 -15.13
N PHE A 158 -8.58 16.38 -15.36
CA PHE A 158 -8.06 15.11 -14.78
C PHE A 158 -7.58 15.26 -13.32
N ARG A 159 -7.69 16.46 -12.74
CA ARG A 159 -6.98 16.93 -11.54
C ARG A 159 -7.78 16.86 -10.24
N ARG A 160 -9.09 16.61 -10.26
CA ARG A 160 -9.89 16.55 -9.02
C ARG A 160 -10.01 15.12 -8.51
N GLU A 161 -10.48 14.20 -9.36
CA GLU A 161 -10.72 12.81 -8.94
C GLU A 161 -9.42 12.09 -8.58
N LEU A 162 -8.39 12.12 -9.43
CA LEU A 162 -7.11 11.48 -9.10
C LEU A 162 -6.32 12.20 -8.01
N LYS A 163 -6.48 13.52 -7.85
CA LYS A 163 -5.91 14.23 -6.71
C LYS A 163 -6.62 13.84 -5.42
N ASN A 164 -7.94 13.68 -5.45
CA ASN A 164 -8.70 13.22 -4.30
C ASN A 164 -8.38 11.75 -3.98
N ILE A 165 -8.24 10.88 -4.99
CA ILE A 165 -7.82 9.47 -4.84
C ILE A 165 -6.39 9.37 -4.32
N ALA A 166 -5.46 10.16 -4.87
CA ALA A 166 -4.08 10.19 -4.40
C ALA A 166 -3.97 10.82 -3.00
N ILE A 167 -4.75 11.85 -2.68
CA ILE A 167 -4.82 12.43 -1.33
C ILE A 167 -5.48 11.43 -0.38
N GLU A 168 -6.56 10.74 -0.73
CA GLU A 168 -7.18 9.69 0.10
C GLU A 168 -6.18 8.56 0.35
N HIS A 169 -5.52 8.05 -0.70
CA HIS A 169 -4.54 6.98 -0.55
C HIS A 169 -3.27 7.42 0.20
N LEU A 170 -2.79 8.64 -0.01
CA LEU A 170 -1.67 9.20 0.77
C LEU A 170 -2.11 9.51 2.21
N SER A 171 -3.37 9.88 2.46
CA SER A 171 -3.90 10.12 3.82
C SER A 171 -4.24 8.84 4.58
N LEU A 172 -4.31 7.72 3.87
CA LEU A 172 -4.36 6.36 4.44
C LEU A 172 -2.96 5.83 4.77
N ASP A 173 -1.90 6.48 4.29
CA ASP A 173 -0.52 6.15 4.65
C ASP A 173 -0.27 6.52 6.12
N GLU A 174 0.18 5.54 6.90
CA GLU A 174 0.46 5.68 8.33
C GLU A 174 1.48 6.79 8.62
N MET A 175 2.39 7.05 7.67
CA MET A 175 3.37 8.13 7.78
C MET A 175 2.70 9.51 7.65
N VAL A 176 1.71 9.66 6.78
CA VAL A 176 0.96 10.93 6.62
C VAL A 176 0.01 11.14 7.79
N ARG A 177 -0.61 10.09 8.33
CA ARG A 177 -1.39 10.17 9.59
C ARG A 177 -0.54 10.56 10.79
N ARG A 178 0.66 9.98 10.92
CA ARG A 178 1.62 10.38 11.98
C ARG A 178 2.08 11.82 11.82
N VAL A 179 2.27 12.30 10.60
CA VAL A 179 2.63 13.71 10.33
C VAL A 179 1.43 14.65 10.52
N SER A 180 0.19 14.23 10.29
CA SER A 180 -0.98 15.11 10.44
C SER A 180 -1.58 15.13 11.85
N GLY A 181 -1.21 14.20 12.73
CA GLY A 181 -1.73 14.11 14.11
C GLY A 181 -0.77 14.49 15.24
N ASP A 182 0.53 14.62 14.97
CA ASP A 182 1.56 14.92 15.99
C ASP A 182 2.43 16.11 15.54
N GLU A 183 2.32 17.24 16.25
CA GLU A 183 3.12 18.45 16.01
C GLU A 183 4.63 18.15 16.04
N SER A 184 5.08 17.21 16.88
CA SER A 184 6.48 16.78 16.99
C SER A 184 6.97 16.07 15.73
N ALA A 185 6.08 15.32 15.06
CA ALA A 185 6.38 14.63 13.81
C ALA A 185 6.49 15.63 12.65
N VAL A 186 5.58 16.60 12.58
CA VAL A 186 5.67 17.73 11.61
C VAL A 186 6.98 18.46 11.77
N GLU A 187 7.35 18.80 13.01
CA GLU A 187 8.59 19.52 13.29
C GLU A 187 9.83 18.73 12.85
N LYS A 188 9.90 17.43 13.14
CA LYS A 188 11.02 16.56 12.72
C LYS A 188 11.16 16.49 11.20
N VAL A 189 10.04 16.42 10.48
CA VAL A 189 10.03 16.40 9.01
C VAL A 189 10.49 17.74 8.46
N LEU A 190 9.97 18.85 8.98
CA LEU A 190 10.38 20.19 8.55
C LEU A 190 11.85 20.47 8.86
N ARG A 191 12.40 19.95 9.96
CA ARG A 191 13.83 20.08 10.31
C ARG A 191 14.74 19.35 9.32
N ARG A 192 14.29 18.23 8.74
CA ARG A 192 15.02 17.42 7.74
C ARG A 192 14.72 17.83 6.30
N CYS A 193 13.84 18.80 6.09
CA CYS A 193 13.44 19.24 4.76
C CYS A 193 14.61 19.92 4.02
N GLU A 194 14.96 19.41 2.84
CA GLU A 194 16.05 19.95 2.00
C GLU A 194 15.78 21.39 1.55
N LEU A 195 14.50 21.80 1.47
CA LEU A 195 14.11 23.17 1.15
C LEU A 195 14.54 24.18 2.23
N ARG A 196 14.98 23.72 3.40
CA ARG A 196 15.54 24.59 4.44
C ARG A 196 16.88 25.22 4.02
N ALA A 197 17.57 24.60 3.07
CA ALA A 197 18.75 25.19 2.42
C ALA A 197 18.41 26.36 1.50
N ASP A 198 17.15 26.51 1.08
CA ASP A 198 16.64 27.65 0.31
C ASP A 198 15.42 28.30 1.00
N PRO A 199 15.67 29.22 1.95
CA PRO A 199 14.62 29.87 2.73
C PRO A 199 13.59 30.62 1.87
N LYS A 200 13.98 31.14 0.71
CA LYS A 200 13.08 31.89 -0.18
C LYS A 200 12.05 30.96 -0.81
N LYS A 201 12.50 29.80 -1.28
CA LYS A 201 11.63 28.78 -1.86
C LYS A 201 10.71 28.16 -0.82
N LEU A 202 11.21 27.88 0.38
CA LEU A 202 10.40 27.42 1.51
C LEU A 202 9.30 28.43 1.89
N ALA A 203 9.65 29.71 2.03
CA ALA A 203 8.69 30.77 2.34
C ALA A 203 7.61 30.91 1.25
N SER A 204 7.99 30.79 -0.03
CA SER A 204 7.05 30.83 -1.16
C SER A 204 6.03 29.68 -1.13
N LEU A 205 6.46 28.50 -0.68
CA LEU A 205 5.60 27.32 -0.54
C LEU A 205 4.64 27.47 0.63
N ILE A 206 5.13 27.89 1.80
CA ILE A 206 4.30 28.16 2.98
C ILE A 206 3.24 29.22 2.64
N LYS A 207 3.62 30.29 1.93
CA LYS A 207 2.69 31.33 1.47
C LYS A 207 1.58 30.79 0.56
N ARG A 208 1.84 29.75 -0.23
CA ARG A 208 0.82 29.14 -1.11
C ARG A 208 -0.13 28.20 -0.37
N ILE A 209 0.29 27.67 0.78
CA ILE A 209 -0.48 26.72 1.59
C ILE A 209 -1.42 27.46 2.54
N LEU A 210 -0.93 28.54 3.16
CA LEU A 210 -1.68 29.30 4.16
C LEU A 210 -2.71 30.25 3.53
N THR A 211 -3.85 30.39 4.20
CA THR A 211 -4.84 31.44 3.96
C THR A 211 -4.32 32.82 4.35
N THR A 212 -5.03 33.88 3.96
CA THR A 212 -4.63 35.26 4.28
C THR A 212 -4.56 35.51 5.79
N GLU A 213 -5.48 34.94 6.56
CA GLU A 213 -5.53 35.11 8.02
C GLU A 213 -4.39 34.36 8.71
N GLU A 214 -4.14 33.10 8.33
CA GLU A 214 -3.03 32.29 8.87
C GLU A 214 -1.65 32.90 8.55
N ARG A 215 -1.51 33.56 7.39
CA ARG A 215 -0.29 34.30 7.05
C ARG A 215 -0.05 35.48 7.99
N LYS A 216 -1.13 36.17 8.39
CA LYS A 216 -1.04 37.32 9.30
C LYS A 216 -0.57 36.84 10.67
N VAL A 217 -1.19 35.78 11.20
CA VAL A 217 -0.80 35.13 12.46
C VAL A 217 0.67 34.67 12.42
N LEU A 218 1.07 33.97 11.35
CA LEU A 218 2.46 33.52 11.20
C LEU A 218 3.46 34.69 11.13
N SER A 219 3.10 35.77 10.43
CA SER A 219 3.95 36.96 10.33
C SER A 219 4.12 37.64 11.68
N GLU A 220 3.06 37.72 12.48
CA GLU A 220 3.09 38.29 13.84
C GLU A 220 3.96 37.44 14.78
N GLU A 221 3.87 36.12 14.71
CA GLU A 221 4.73 35.22 15.49
C GLU A 221 6.22 35.33 15.10
N VAL A 222 6.53 35.38 13.80
CA VAL A 222 7.91 35.53 13.31
C VAL A 222 8.51 36.85 13.75
N MET A 223 7.76 37.95 13.61
CA MET A 223 8.19 39.28 14.06
C MET A 223 8.43 39.31 15.58
N THR A 224 7.56 38.66 16.35
CA THR A 224 7.70 38.53 17.81
C THR A 224 8.93 37.71 18.19
N ALA A 225 9.20 36.61 17.48
CA ALA A 225 10.39 35.78 17.68
C ALA A 225 11.69 36.52 17.33
N GLU A 226 11.70 37.30 16.24
CA GLU A 226 12.85 38.14 15.89
C GLU A 226 13.14 39.22 16.93
N GLN A 227 12.10 39.88 17.44
CA GLN A 227 12.26 40.88 18.50
C GLN A 227 12.81 40.27 19.79
N LYS A 228 12.32 39.09 20.20
CA LYS A 228 12.87 38.33 21.33
C LYS A 228 14.33 37.93 21.11
N ARG A 229 14.70 37.52 19.89
CA ARG A 229 16.09 37.19 19.53
C ARG A 229 17.00 38.42 19.61
N LYS A 230 16.57 39.58 19.09
CA LYS A 230 17.34 40.83 19.16
C LYS A 230 17.54 41.30 20.61
N ARG A 231 16.53 41.15 21.48
CA ARG A 231 16.65 41.46 22.93
C ARG A 231 17.65 40.55 23.63
N ARG A 232 17.58 39.23 23.41
CA ARG A 232 18.56 38.27 23.97
C ARG A 232 20.00 38.51 23.51
N ILE A 233 20.20 38.95 22.26
CA ILE A 233 21.54 39.32 21.75
C ILE A 233 22.05 40.59 22.41
N LYS A 234 21.19 41.59 22.65
CA LYS A 234 21.56 42.81 23.39
C LYS A 234 21.92 42.50 24.84
N GLU A 235 21.13 41.68 25.52
CA GLU A 235 21.40 41.23 26.90
C GLU A 235 22.70 40.44 27.00
N LYS A 236 22.96 39.50 26.07
CA LYS A 236 24.24 38.76 26.03
C LYS A 236 25.46 39.65 25.77
N LYS A 237 25.30 40.71 24.98
CA LYS A 237 26.36 41.71 24.77
C LYS A 237 26.59 42.54 26.04
N LEU A 238 25.53 42.99 26.70
CA LEU A 238 25.61 43.74 27.96
C LEU A 238 26.24 42.90 29.09
N SER A 239 25.94 41.60 29.17
CA SER A 239 26.54 40.70 30.15
C SER A 239 27.98 40.28 29.83
N SER A 240 28.50 40.57 28.63
CA SER A 240 29.92 40.35 28.26
C SER A 240 30.81 41.58 28.52
N PHE A 241 30.23 42.68 29.01
CA PHE A 241 30.93 43.90 29.42
C PHE A 241 30.96 44.10 30.95
N ILE A 242 30.43 43.15 31.71
CA ILE A 242 30.53 43.05 33.19
C ILE A 242 31.44 41.86 33.49
#